data_AF-Q91UT9-F1
#
_entry.id   AF-Q91UT9-F1
#
_cell.length_a   1.000
_cell.length_b   1.000
_cell.length_c   1.000
_cell.angle_alpha   90.00
_cell.angle_beta   90.00
_cell.angle_gamma   90.00
#
_symmetry.space_group_name_H-M   'P 1'
#
loop_
_entity.id
_entity.type
_entity.pdbx_description
1 polymer ?
#
loop_
_entity_poly.entity_id
_entity_poly.type
_entity_poly.pdbx_seq_one_letter_code
_entity_poly.pdbx_strand_id
1 'polypeptide(L)'
;MPKRSKLERFDALLGKFPDPFIARIAGVTPEAVRQRRLVLGIDAYQRPKVHGLDVGHPLLGKMSDPQVAELTGTTTAQVRKLRIELGIAAYVRESRLARFDSLLGTMTDEALAKLAGVSKQAITARRIAKGIPSYRDQQKQNSAHPGAAGAGLSCCASSQPQAPVSPHSGVNPFRCAVPALGD
;
A
#
# COMPACT_ATOMS: atom_id res chain seq x y z
N MET A 1 25.43 48.70 -33.40
CA MET A 1 25.65 48.12 -32.05
C MET A 1 24.59 47.07 -31.78
N PRO A 2 24.93 45.85 -31.32
CA PRO A 2 23.92 44.85 -30.98
C PRO A 2 23.08 45.35 -29.79
N LYS A 3 21.75 45.29 -29.92
CA LYS A 3 20.82 45.65 -28.85
C LYS A 3 20.87 44.58 -27.76
N ARG A 4 21.65 44.82 -26.71
CA ARG A 4 21.73 43.93 -25.55
C ARG A 4 20.37 43.86 -24.85
N SER A 5 19.86 42.65 -24.69
CA SER A 5 18.58 42.44 -24.00
C SER A 5 18.74 42.69 -22.50
N LYS A 6 17.72 43.25 -21.83
CA LYS A 6 17.75 43.49 -20.37
C LYS A 6 17.99 42.22 -19.54
N LEU A 7 17.81 41.05 -20.17
CA LEU A 7 17.95 39.70 -19.62
C LEU A 7 19.36 39.13 -19.70
N GLU A 8 20.28 39.68 -20.52
CA GLU A 8 21.65 39.16 -20.66
C GLU A 8 22.37 39.00 -19.32
N ARG A 9 22.21 39.99 -18.43
CA ARG A 9 22.80 39.98 -17.08
C ARG A 9 22.22 38.89 -16.16
N PHE A 10 21.09 38.30 -16.52
CA PHE A 10 20.39 37.27 -15.74
C PHE A 10 20.45 35.89 -16.41
N ASP A 11 21.18 35.73 -17.51
CA ASP A 11 21.30 34.45 -18.23
C ASP A 11 21.83 33.32 -17.31
N ALA A 12 22.70 33.64 -16.34
CA ALA A 12 23.22 32.69 -15.36
C ALA A 12 22.19 32.20 -14.30
N LEU A 13 21.06 32.88 -14.18
CA LEU A 13 19.97 32.53 -13.25
C LEU A 13 18.89 31.67 -13.92
N LEU A 14 18.80 31.71 -15.26
CA LEU A 14 17.85 30.91 -16.02
C LEU A 14 18.10 29.42 -15.77
N GLY A 15 17.04 28.66 -15.52
CA GLY A 15 17.12 27.22 -15.22
C GLY A 15 17.46 26.86 -13.77
N LYS A 16 18.05 27.77 -12.97
CA LYS A 16 18.30 27.59 -11.52
C LYS A 16 17.17 28.09 -10.64
N PHE A 17 16.44 29.09 -11.12
CA PHE A 17 15.32 29.72 -10.42
C PHE A 17 14.07 29.74 -11.30
N PRO A 18 12.86 29.80 -10.70
CA PRO A 18 11.63 29.86 -11.48
C PRO A 18 11.55 31.17 -12.28
N ASP A 19 11.12 31.08 -13.55
CA ASP A 19 11.04 32.23 -14.45
C ASP A 19 10.26 33.44 -13.90
N PRO A 20 9.12 33.27 -13.18
CA PRO A 20 8.39 34.40 -12.61
C PRO A 20 9.22 35.19 -11.59
N PHE A 21 10.14 34.53 -10.88
CA PHE A 21 11.04 35.18 -9.92
C PHE A 21 12.08 36.02 -10.64
N ILE A 22 12.69 35.48 -11.71
CA ILE A 22 13.68 36.18 -12.53
C ILE A 22 13.03 37.36 -13.25
N ALA A 23 11.81 37.18 -13.77
CA ALA A 23 11.03 38.22 -14.44
C ALA A 23 10.78 39.43 -13.51
N ARG A 24 10.44 39.17 -12.24
CA ARG A 24 10.22 40.22 -11.23
C ARG A 24 11.50 41.01 -10.94
N ILE A 25 12.64 40.35 -10.83
CA ILE A 25 13.93 41.00 -10.58
C ILE A 25 14.42 41.78 -11.81
N ALA A 26 14.21 41.22 -13.01
CA ALA A 26 14.65 41.82 -14.26
C ALA A 26 13.70 42.93 -14.78
N GLY A 27 12.50 43.05 -14.20
CA GLY A 27 11.48 44.01 -14.62
C GLY A 27 10.91 43.70 -16.01
N VAL A 28 10.76 42.41 -16.35
CA VAL A 28 10.22 41.95 -17.65
C VAL A 28 9.08 40.97 -17.45
N THR A 29 8.42 40.59 -18.54
CA THR A 29 7.38 39.55 -18.50
C THR A 29 8.00 38.16 -18.35
N PRO A 30 7.33 37.22 -17.67
CA PRO A 30 7.78 35.82 -17.59
C PRO A 30 7.93 35.18 -18.98
N GLU A 31 7.12 35.60 -19.95
CA GLU A 31 7.21 35.09 -21.32
C GLU A 31 8.52 35.51 -22.01
N ALA A 32 9.01 36.74 -21.78
CA ALA A 32 10.30 37.17 -22.30
C ALA A 32 11.46 36.32 -21.73
N VAL A 33 11.36 35.93 -20.46
CA VAL A 33 12.30 35.01 -19.78
C VAL A 33 12.24 33.62 -20.41
N ARG A 34 11.03 33.11 -20.66
CA ARG A 34 10.80 31.82 -21.35
C ARG A 34 11.41 31.82 -22.75
N GLN A 35 11.16 32.85 -23.55
CA GLN A 35 11.71 32.97 -24.90
C GLN A 35 13.24 33.05 -24.88
N ARG A 36 13.82 33.85 -23.96
CA ARG A 36 15.27 33.92 -23.75
C ARG A 36 15.85 32.55 -23.38
N ARG A 37 15.17 31.82 -22.50
CA ARG A 37 15.55 30.47 -22.09
C ARG A 37 15.54 29.49 -23.27
N LEU A 38 14.52 29.53 -24.12
CA LEU A 38 14.42 28.71 -25.34
C LEU A 38 15.55 29.01 -26.34
N VAL A 39 15.87 30.29 -26.54
CA VAL A 39 16.99 30.72 -27.41
C VAL A 39 18.34 30.23 -26.90
N LEU A 40 18.52 30.21 -25.58
CA LEU A 40 19.74 29.70 -24.94
C LEU A 40 19.76 28.17 -24.77
N GLY A 41 18.67 27.47 -25.12
CA GLY A 41 18.55 26.02 -24.98
C GLY A 41 18.60 25.52 -23.53
N ILE A 42 18.23 26.36 -22.56
CA ILE A 42 18.25 25.99 -21.14
C ILE A 42 16.89 25.38 -20.77
N ASP A 43 16.89 24.29 -20.01
CA ASP A 43 15.64 23.68 -19.55
C ASP A 43 14.92 24.52 -18.50
N ALA A 44 13.61 24.32 -18.41
CA ALA A 44 12.82 24.96 -17.37
C ALA A 44 13.28 24.56 -15.97
N TYR A 45 13.26 25.53 -15.04
CA TYR A 45 13.57 25.23 -13.65
C TYR A 45 12.62 24.15 -13.12
N GLN A 46 13.20 22.99 -12.82
CA GLN A 46 12.52 21.91 -12.13
C GLN A 46 12.80 22.07 -10.65
N ARG A 47 11.75 22.20 -9.84
CA ARG A 47 11.91 22.16 -8.39
C ARG A 47 12.52 20.81 -8.02
N PRO A 48 13.68 20.77 -7.31
CA PRO A 48 14.27 19.51 -6.91
C PRO A 48 13.23 18.73 -6.10
N LYS A 49 13.00 17.47 -6.49
CA LYS A 49 12.16 16.56 -5.73
C LYS A 49 12.87 16.39 -4.39
N VAL A 50 12.22 16.81 -3.31
CA VAL A 50 12.80 16.68 -1.97
C VAL A 50 12.91 15.19 -1.67
N HIS A 51 14.10 14.62 -1.81
CA HIS A 51 14.39 13.23 -1.48
C HIS A 51 14.55 13.05 0.04
N GLY A 52 13.69 13.69 0.84
CA GLY A 52 13.70 13.59 2.31
C GLY A 52 13.30 12.22 2.84
N LEU A 53 13.32 11.20 2.00
CA LEU A 53 12.71 9.89 2.21
C LEU A 53 13.63 8.72 1.85
N ASP A 54 14.87 8.96 1.38
CA ASP A 54 15.86 7.88 1.26
C ASP A 54 16.18 7.25 2.63
N VAL A 55 16.04 8.01 3.71
CA VAL A 55 16.22 7.55 5.10
C VAL A 55 14.98 6.87 5.69
N GLY A 56 13.80 6.96 5.05
CA GLY A 56 12.52 6.46 5.57
C GLY A 56 12.20 5.00 5.26
N HIS A 57 12.99 4.34 4.40
CA HIS A 57 12.74 2.97 3.92
C HIS A 57 12.48 1.93 5.04
N PRO A 58 13.19 1.90 6.18
CA PRO A 58 12.97 0.86 7.18
C PRO A 58 11.74 1.07 8.09
N LEU A 59 11.14 2.27 8.10
CA LEU A 59 10.01 2.60 8.98
C LEU A 59 8.64 2.43 8.31
N LEU A 60 8.62 2.51 6.96
CA LEU A 60 7.43 2.24 6.17
C LEU A 60 6.92 0.80 6.41
N GLY A 61 5.64 0.67 6.71
CA GLY A 61 4.99 -0.62 6.99
C GLY A 61 5.17 -1.14 8.42
N LYS A 62 6.08 -0.57 9.22
CA LYS A 62 6.21 -0.86 10.67
C LYS A 62 5.50 0.17 11.55
N MET A 63 5.42 1.40 11.06
CA MET A 63 4.77 2.52 11.74
C MET A 63 3.73 3.14 10.83
N SER A 64 2.82 3.91 11.42
CA SER A 64 1.80 4.62 10.65
C SER A 64 2.43 5.74 9.82
N ASP A 65 1.95 5.92 8.59
CA ASP A 65 2.37 7.00 7.68
C ASP A 65 2.45 8.40 8.35
N PRO A 66 1.51 8.84 9.23
CA PRO A 66 1.64 10.11 9.95
C PRO A 66 2.80 10.16 10.95
N GLN A 67 3.09 9.07 11.66
CA GLN A 67 4.24 9.03 12.56
C GLN A 67 5.56 9.08 11.79
N VAL A 68 5.63 8.39 10.65
CA VAL A 68 6.82 8.46 9.78
C VAL A 68 7.01 9.86 9.24
N ALA A 69 5.93 10.56 8.86
CA ALA A 69 5.98 11.94 8.41
C ALA A 69 6.51 12.89 9.49
N GLU A 70 6.04 12.75 10.73
CA GLU A 70 6.53 13.53 11.87
C GLU A 70 8.02 13.30 12.16
N LEU A 71 8.46 12.04 12.17
CA LEU A 71 9.86 11.68 12.44
C LEU A 71 10.82 12.15 11.34
N THR A 72 10.37 12.15 10.09
CA THR A 72 11.19 12.52 8.93
C THR A 72 11.07 14.00 8.55
N GLY A 73 10.16 14.74 9.19
CA GLY A 73 9.86 16.13 8.82
C GLY A 73 9.27 16.26 7.42
N THR A 74 8.57 15.23 6.93
CA THR A 74 7.96 15.22 5.59
C THR A 74 6.44 15.27 5.65
N THR A 75 5.79 15.37 4.50
CA THR A 75 4.33 15.32 4.43
C THR A 75 3.82 13.89 4.38
N THR A 76 2.67 13.63 5.00
CA THR A 76 1.98 12.33 4.95
C THR A 76 1.71 11.86 3.51
N ALA A 77 1.43 12.79 2.60
CA ALA A 77 1.21 12.51 1.19
C ALA A 77 2.48 11.96 0.50
N GLN A 78 3.65 12.51 0.81
CA GLN A 78 4.93 12.02 0.27
C GLN A 78 5.25 10.62 0.80
N VAL A 79 5.05 10.39 2.11
CA VAL A 79 5.24 9.07 2.74
C VAL A 79 4.32 8.03 2.08
N ARG A 80 3.03 8.36 1.89
CA ARG A 80 2.07 7.48 1.23
C ARG A 80 2.46 7.18 -0.21
N LYS A 81 2.90 8.19 -0.97
CA LYS A 81 3.35 8.02 -2.35
C LYS A 81 4.55 7.08 -2.42
N LEU A 82 5.55 7.31 -1.56
CA LEU A 82 6.73 6.45 -1.49
C LEU A 82 6.36 5.01 -1.09
N ARG A 83 5.46 4.84 -0.12
CA ARG A 83 4.97 3.53 0.30
C ARG A 83 4.34 2.75 -0.87
N ILE A 84 3.55 3.43 -1.70
CA ILE A 84 2.92 2.85 -2.89
C ILE A 84 3.96 2.54 -3.97
N GLU A 85 4.89 3.45 -4.23
CA GLU A 85 5.98 3.25 -5.21
C GLU A 85 6.88 2.07 -4.84
N LEU A 86 7.12 1.84 -3.54
CA LEU A 86 7.88 0.70 -3.02
C LEU A 86 7.03 -0.58 -2.87
N GLY A 87 5.72 -0.54 -3.16
CA GLY A 87 4.83 -1.69 -3.04
C GLY A 87 4.60 -2.18 -1.59
N ILE A 88 4.85 -1.34 -0.59
CA ILE A 88 4.71 -1.71 0.82
C ILE A 88 3.25 -1.52 1.26
N ALA A 89 2.69 -2.52 1.94
CA ALA A 89 1.34 -2.42 2.50
C ALA A 89 1.24 -1.33 3.58
N ALA A 90 0.06 -0.74 3.74
CA ALA A 90 -0.17 0.22 4.82
C ALA A 90 0.02 -0.47 6.17
N TYR A 91 0.61 0.23 7.14
CA TYR A 91 0.72 -0.29 8.50
C TYR A 91 -0.68 -0.46 9.10
N VAL A 92 -1.02 -1.70 9.43
CA VAL A 92 -2.24 -2.05 10.15
C VAL A 92 -1.87 -2.32 11.59
N ARG A 93 -2.41 -1.54 12.52
CA ARG A 93 -2.22 -1.79 13.95
C ARG A 93 -2.96 -3.07 14.33
N GLU A 94 -2.22 -4.09 14.73
CA GLU A 94 -2.83 -5.30 15.28
C GLU A 94 -3.53 -4.98 16.61
N SER A 95 -4.82 -5.30 16.69
CA SER A 95 -5.59 -5.11 17.91
C SER A 95 -5.21 -6.17 18.94
N ARG A 96 -5.08 -5.76 20.21
CA ARG A 96 -4.69 -6.61 21.36
C ARG A 96 -5.46 -7.93 21.47
N LEU A 97 -6.70 -7.95 20.98
CA LEU A 97 -7.56 -9.13 20.90
C LEU A 97 -7.07 -10.19 19.89
N ALA A 98 -5.99 -9.95 19.14
CA ALA A 98 -5.49 -10.87 18.10
C ALA A 98 -5.03 -12.20 18.67
N ARG A 99 -4.44 -12.14 19.86
CA ARG A 99 -4.08 -13.32 20.65
C ARG A 99 -5.28 -14.22 21.01
N PHE A 100 -6.50 -13.68 21.01
CA PHE A 100 -7.73 -14.38 21.39
C PHE A 100 -8.58 -14.76 20.18
N ASP A 101 -8.07 -14.57 18.96
CA ASP A 101 -8.83 -14.85 17.74
C ASP A 101 -9.19 -16.33 17.59
N SER A 102 -8.36 -17.24 18.10
CA SER A 102 -8.63 -18.68 18.13
C SER A 102 -9.77 -19.07 19.07
N LEU A 103 -10.06 -18.22 20.07
CA LEU A 103 -11.11 -18.47 21.05
C LEU A 103 -12.46 -17.90 20.61
N LEU A 104 -12.50 -17.04 19.59
CA LEU A 104 -13.74 -16.49 19.05
C LEU A 104 -14.64 -17.62 18.52
N GLY A 105 -15.85 -17.70 19.04
CA GLY A 105 -16.81 -18.75 18.65
C GLY A 105 -16.67 -20.07 19.40
N THR A 106 -15.56 -20.32 20.11
CA THR A 106 -15.40 -21.52 20.97
C THR A 106 -16.04 -21.39 22.35
N MET A 107 -16.19 -20.15 22.83
CA MET A 107 -16.80 -19.83 24.12
C MET A 107 -17.68 -18.58 23.97
N THR A 108 -18.45 -18.26 25.00
CA THR A 108 -19.32 -17.08 24.98
C THR A 108 -18.49 -15.79 24.94
N ASP A 109 -18.97 -14.80 24.18
CA ASP A 109 -18.32 -13.49 24.07
C ASP A 109 -18.10 -12.82 25.45
N GLU A 110 -18.96 -13.09 26.44
CA GLU A 110 -18.84 -12.59 27.81
C GLU A 110 -17.70 -13.24 28.61
N ALA A 111 -17.51 -14.54 28.49
CA ALA A 111 -16.39 -15.23 29.14
C ALA A 111 -15.07 -14.77 28.52
N LEU A 112 -15.03 -14.66 27.19
CA LEU A 112 -13.87 -14.17 26.45
C LEU A 112 -13.56 -12.70 26.79
N ALA A 113 -14.58 -11.88 27.06
CA ALA A 113 -14.44 -10.50 27.51
C ALA A 113 -13.71 -10.39 28.86
N LYS A 114 -14.12 -11.22 29.82
CA LYS A 114 -13.49 -11.28 31.14
C LYS A 114 -12.03 -11.75 31.04
N LEU A 115 -11.78 -12.77 30.21
CA LEU A 115 -10.42 -13.30 30.00
C LEU A 115 -9.50 -12.28 29.31
N ALA A 116 -10.01 -11.58 28.30
CA ALA A 116 -9.25 -10.60 27.54
C ALA A 116 -9.13 -9.24 28.26
N GLY A 117 -9.94 -9.00 29.30
CA GLY A 117 -10.04 -7.71 29.99
C GLY A 117 -10.61 -6.60 29.10
N VAL A 118 -11.50 -6.93 28.16
CA VAL A 118 -12.10 -5.99 27.21
C VAL A 118 -13.62 -6.05 27.29
N SER A 119 -14.32 -5.02 26.82
CA SER A 119 -15.78 -5.03 26.73
C SER A 119 -16.29 -6.14 25.81
N LYS A 120 -17.46 -6.70 26.16
CA LYS A 120 -18.19 -7.67 25.32
C LYS A 120 -18.39 -7.16 23.89
N GLN A 121 -18.75 -5.88 23.75
CA GLN A 121 -19.00 -5.26 22.44
C GLN A 121 -17.77 -5.30 21.53
N ALA A 122 -16.55 -5.12 22.06
CA ALA A 122 -15.34 -5.17 21.27
C ALA A 122 -15.07 -6.57 20.71
N ILE A 123 -15.41 -7.61 21.47
CA ILE A 123 -15.31 -9.00 21.02
C ILE A 123 -16.37 -9.32 20.00
N THR A 124 -17.61 -8.89 20.22
CA THR A 124 -18.69 -9.06 19.23
C THR A 124 -18.34 -8.35 17.92
N ALA A 125 -17.83 -7.12 17.96
CA ALA A 125 -17.38 -6.39 16.79
C ALA A 125 -16.22 -7.10 16.07
N ARG A 126 -15.24 -7.62 16.83
CA ARG A 126 -14.12 -8.38 16.25
C ARG A 126 -14.55 -9.71 15.65
N ARG A 127 -15.51 -10.39 16.26
CA ARG A 127 -16.12 -11.62 15.75
C ARG A 127 -16.83 -11.37 14.43
N ILE A 128 -17.63 -10.29 14.35
CA ILE A 128 -18.32 -9.85 13.12
C ILE A 128 -17.30 -9.48 12.04
N ALA A 129 -16.26 -8.72 12.38
CA ALA A 129 -15.20 -8.35 11.43
C ALA A 129 -14.46 -9.56 10.85
N LYS A 130 -14.37 -10.67 11.60
CA LYS A 130 -13.80 -11.94 11.15
C LYS A 130 -14.82 -12.89 10.50
N GLY A 131 -16.11 -12.54 10.46
CA GLY A 131 -17.17 -13.39 9.91
C GLY A 131 -17.42 -14.67 10.71
N ILE A 132 -17.02 -14.73 11.99
CA ILE A 132 -17.18 -15.93 12.81
C ILE A 132 -18.62 -15.94 13.40
N PRO A 133 -19.39 -17.03 13.27
CA PRO A 133 -20.71 -17.13 13.88
C PRO A 133 -20.64 -17.13 15.41
N SER A 134 -21.74 -16.75 16.08
CA SER A 134 -21.76 -16.75 17.55
C SER A 134 -21.63 -18.16 18.10
N TYR A 135 -21.13 -18.30 19.34
CA TYR A 135 -21.06 -19.60 20.01
C TYR A 135 -22.40 -20.35 20.00
N ARG A 136 -23.50 -19.62 20.22
CA ARG A 136 -24.86 -20.19 20.19
C ARG A 136 -25.25 -20.67 18.79
N ASP A 137 -24.89 -19.91 17.75
CA ASP A 137 -25.19 -20.28 16.37
C ASP A 137 -24.32 -21.45 15.89
N GLN A 138 -23.06 -21.51 16.33
CA GLN A 138 -22.18 -22.67 16.09
C GLN A 138 -22.74 -23.93 16.77
N GLN A 139 -23.21 -23.84 18.01
CA GLN A 139 -23.86 -24.98 18.66
C GLN A 139 -25.12 -25.43 17.91
N LYS A 140 -25.94 -24.50 17.41
CA LYS A 140 -27.09 -24.84 16.55
C LYS A 140 -26.67 -25.57 15.28
N GLN A 141 -25.67 -25.04 14.56
CA GLN A 141 -25.14 -25.66 13.34
C GLN A 141 -24.59 -27.07 13.60
N ASN A 142 -23.90 -27.27 14.72
CA ASN A 142 -23.38 -28.57 15.13
C ASN A 142 -24.50 -29.54 15.56
N SER A 143 -25.54 -29.05 16.25
CA SER A 143 -26.69 -29.87 16.66
C SER A 143 -27.65 -30.23 15.51
N ALA A 144 -27.65 -29.44 14.43
CA ALA A 144 -28.52 -29.65 13.26
C ALA A 144 -27.98 -30.71 12.27
N HIS A 145 -26.74 -31.20 12.45
CA HIS A 145 -26.19 -32.34 11.72
C HIS A 145 -25.98 -33.55 12.66
N PRO A 146 -27.04 -34.23 13.14
CA PRO A 146 -26.88 -35.47 13.86
C PRO A 146 -26.67 -36.60 12.84
N GLY A 147 -25.43 -37.07 12.66
CA GLY A 147 -25.22 -38.39 12.04
C GLY A 147 -24.06 -38.49 11.05
N ALA A 148 -22.90 -38.88 11.57
CA ALA A 148 -21.99 -39.79 10.88
C ALA A 148 -21.09 -40.47 11.92
N ALA A 149 -21.67 -41.38 12.70
CA ALA A 149 -20.92 -42.31 13.54
C ALA A 149 -21.41 -43.75 13.26
N GLY A 150 -20.63 -44.48 12.44
CA GLY A 150 -20.35 -45.91 12.60
C GLY A 150 -21.33 -46.96 12.07
N ALA A 151 -20.95 -47.65 10.98
CA ALA A 151 -21.19 -49.09 10.79
C ALA A 151 -20.12 -49.66 9.83
N GLY A 152 -19.51 -50.78 10.20
CA GLY A 152 -18.37 -51.37 9.51
C GLY A 152 -18.70 -52.46 8.49
N LEU A 153 -17.62 -52.82 7.79
CA LEU A 153 -17.29 -54.09 7.11
C LEU A 153 -18.01 -54.48 5.81
N SER A 154 -17.12 -54.82 4.85
CA SER A 154 -17.25 -55.77 3.75
C SER A 154 -17.83 -55.26 2.42
N CYS A 155 -16.96 -55.06 1.42
CA CYS A 155 -16.77 -56.05 0.33
C CYS A 155 -15.72 -55.54 -0.68
N CYS A 156 -14.89 -56.47 -1.13
CA CYS A 156 -13.76 -56.29 -2.03
C CYS A 156 -14.16 -55.74 -3.41
N ALA A 157 -13.39 -54.80 -3.96
CA ALA A 157 -13.19 -54.67 -5.40
C ALA A 157 -11.90 -53.91 -5.70
N SER A 158 -11.00 -54.65 -6.34
CA SER A 158 -9.66 -54.32 -6.78
C SER A 158 -9.61 -53.18 -7.80
N SER A 159 -8.78 -52.16 -7.58
CA SER A 159 -8.15 -51.40 -8.68
C SER A 159 -7.09 -50.41 -8.16
N GLN A 160 -5.85 -50.91 -8.14
CA GLN A 160 -4.52 -50.31 -8.36
C GLN A 160 -4.19 -48.86 -7.89
N PRO A 161 -2.98 -48.64 -7.33
CA PRO A 161 -2.45 -47.32 -7.01
C PRO A 161 -1.83 -46.67 -8.26
N GLN A 162 -2.21 -45.43 -8.58
CA GLN A 162 -1.43 -44.58 -9.48
C GLN A 162 -0.61 -43.57 -8.67
N ALA A 163 0.67 -43.53 -9.03
CA ALA A 163 1.75 -42.76 -8.43
C ALA A 163 1.52 -41.24 -8.48
N PRO A 164 2.21 -40.45 -7.63
CA PRO A 164 2.10 -38.99 -7.64
C PRO A 164 2.87 -38.41 -8.83
N VAL A 165 2.15 -37.80 -9.77
CA VAL A 165 2.75 -36.90 -10.76
C VAL A 165 2.70 -35.47 -10.23
N SER A 166 3.83 -35.00 -9.73
CA SER A 166 4.15 -33.58 -9.76
C SER A 166 4.50 -33.19 -11.20
N PRO A 167 4.02 -32.04 -11.69
CA PRO A 167 4.93 -31.20 -12.44
C PRO A 167 4.86 -29.75 -11.97
N HIS A 168 6.05 -29.23 -11.72
CA HIS A 168 6.36 -27.81 -11.81
C HIS A 168 5.85 -27.23 -13.15
N SER A 169 5.10 -26.14 -13.11
CA SER A 169 5.25 -25.04 -14.06
C SER A 169 4.44 -23.84 -13.59
N GLY A 170 5.13 -22.90 -12.96
CA GLY A 170 4.60 -21.56 -12.73
C GLY A 170 4.45 -20.86 -14.07
N VAL A 171 3.22 -20.76 -14.57
CA VAL A 171 2.86 -19.87 -15.67
C VAL A 171 2.22 -18.63 -15.05
N ASN A 172 2.97 -17.53 -15.13
CA ASN A 172 2.65 -16.22 -14.60
C ASN A 172 1.48 -15.59 -15.41
N PRO A 173 0.32 -15.24 -14.81
CA PRO A 173 -0.86 -14.77 -15.56
C PRO A 173 -0.81 -13.29 -16.01
N PHE A 174 0.35 -12.62 -15.96
CA PHE A 174 0.47 -11.19 -16.29
C PHE A 174 1.43 -10.89 -17.44
N ARG A 175 1.30 -11.59 -18.58
CA ARG A 175 1.90 -11.12 -19.83
C ARG A 175 0.83 -10.44 -20.68
N CYS A 176 0.57 -9.17 -20.40
CA CYS A 176 -0.21 -8.30 -21.28
C CYS A 176 0.56 -8.14 -22.61
N ALA A 177 -0.09 -8.50 -23.70
CA ALA A 177 0.38 -8.27 -25.06
C ALA A 177 0.41 -6.76 -25.35
N VAL A 178 1.57 -6.25 -25.77
CA VAL A 178 1.73 -4.93 -26.36
C VAL A 178 1.55 -5.10 -27.87
N PRO A 179 0.59 -4.42 -28.53
CA PRO A 179 0.54 -4.42 -29.98
C PRO A 179 1.67 -3.58 -30.56
N ALA A 180 2.36 -4.15 -31.54
CA ALA A 180 3.39 -3.51 -32.35
C ALA A 180 2.77 -2.35 -33.15
N LEU A 181 3.36 -1.16 -33.03
CA LEU A 181 3.24 -0.10 -34.02
C LEU A 181 4.36 -0.32 -35.04
N GLY A 182 3.96 -0.70 -36.25
CA GLY A 182 4.79 -0.65 -37.46
C GLY A 182 4.48 0.61 -38.25
N ASP A 183 5.48 1.03 -39.03
CA ASP A 183 5.71 2.29 -39.73
C ASP A 183 4.58 2.87 -40.60
#